data_AF-A0A3B6HTM1-F1
#
_entry.id   AF-A0A3B6HTM1-F1
#
_cell.length_a   1.000
_cell.length_b   1.000
_cell.length_c   1.000
_cell.angle_alpha   90.00
_cell.angle_beta   90.00
_cell.angle_gamma   90.00
#
_symmetry.space_group_name_H-M   'P 1'
#
loop_
_entity.id
_entity.type
_entity.pdbx_description
1 polymer ?
#
loop_
_entity_poly.entity_id
_entity_poly.type
_entity_poly.pdbx_seq_one_letter_code
_entity_poly.pdbx_strand_id
1 'polypeptide(L)'
;MYKTLERYRTCNCNSQEATPLAENEINYQQYLKLKTRLEYLESSQRNILGEDLGPLSMKELEQIENQIDISLKHIRTRKNKVLLDELYDLKSKEQELQDQNKDLRKKLQDTSCAENALHMAWQDRGQSSSSGHAIDTTYPGLVQHPEHDSSMQVGYNNQVYVDQPNNNEDMASQRLHGLGTSAGWI
;
A
#
# COMPACT_ATOMS: atom_id res chain seq x y z
N MET A 1 81.05 22.22 -5.79
CA MET A 1 79.90 21.42 -5.32
C MET A 1 78.71 22.29 -4.92
N TYR A 2 78.88 23.28 -4.04
CA TYR A 2 77.81 24.22 -3.62
C TYR A 2 77.11 24.94 -4.79
N LYS A 3 77.87 25.50 -5.74
CA LYS A 3 77.33 26.19 -6.93
C LYS A 3 76.50 25.28 -7.86
N THR A 4 76.72 23.97 -7.80
CA THR A 4 75.94 22.99 -8.58
C THR A 4 74.63 22.67 -7.86
N LEU A 5 74.69 22.53 -6.52
CA LEU A 5 73.52 22.34 -5.67
C LEU A 5 72.57 23.54 -5.73
N GLU A 6 73.14 24.75 -5.72
CA GLU A 6 72.40 26.00 -5.77
C GLU A 6 71.70 26.17 -7.12
N ARG A 7 72.38 25.90 -8.25
CA ARG A 7 71.74 25.88 -9.58
C ARG A 7 70.61 24.86 -9.67
N TYR A 8 70.79 23.65 -9.11
CA TYR A 8 69.71 22.66 -9.08
C TYR A 8 68.50 23.16 -8.28
N ARG A 9 68.73 23.82 -7.15
CA ARG A 9 67.67 24.40 -6.31
C ARG A 9 66.93 25.54 -7.02
N THR A 10 67.66 26.43 -7.71
CA THR A 10 67.05 27.53 -8.46
C THR A 10 66.31 27.03 -9.70
N CYS A 11 66.86 26.07 -10.45
CA CYS A 11 66.20 25.53 -11.64
C CYS A 11 64.94 24.71 -11.32
N ASN A 12 64.90 24.00 -10.18
CA ASN A 12 63.71 23.26 -9.75
C ASN A 12 62.57 24.19 -9.29
N CYS A 13 62.89 25.31 -8.63
CA CYS A 13 61.88 26.33 -8.27
C CYS A 13 61.34 27.09 -9.49
N ASN A 14 62.12 27.20 -10.57
CA ASN A 14 61.73 27.97 -11.76
C ASN A 14 61.00 27.11 -12.82
N SER A 15 61.15 25.79 -12.78
CA SER A 15 60.54 24.84 -13.74
C SER A 15 59.23 24.26 -13.25
N GLN A 16 58.88 24.46 -11.98
CA GLN A 16 57.57 24.08 -11.48
C GLN A 16 56.63 25.23 -11.80
N GLU A 17 55.85 25.07 -12.88
CA GLU A 17 54.55 25.72 -13.03
C GLU A 17 53.94 25.90 -11.64
N ALA A 18 53.70 27.14 -11.25
CA ALA A 18 53.26 27.52 -9.92
C ALA A 18 51.77 27.23 -9.69
N THR A 19 51.31 26.04 -10.12
CA THR A 19 49.88 25.67 -10.16
C THR A 19 49.48 24.29 -9.60
N PRO A 20 50.35 23.26 -9.37
CA PRO A 20 49.86 21.98 -8.86
C PRO A 20 49.84 21.86 -7.34
N LEU A 21 50.64 22.64 -6.59
CA LEU A 21 50.69 22.51 -5.12
C LEU A 21 49.43 23.10 -4.46
N ALA A 22 49.00 24.28 -4.92
CA ALA A 22 47.80 24.94 -4.44
C ALA A 22 46.53 24.19 -4.87
N GLU A 23 46.46 23.67 -6.11
CA GLU A 23 45.34 22.84 -6.56
C GLU A 23 45.23 21.52 -5.78
N ASN A 24 46.36 20.89 -5.44
CA ASN A 24 46.38 19.68 -4.60
C ASN A 24 45.93 19.99 -3.17
N GLU A 25 46.36 21.11 -2.59
CA GLU A 25 45.91 21.56 -1.27
C GLU A 25 44.40 21.89 -1.26
N ILE A 26 43.91 22.59 -2.28
CA ILE A 26 42.48 22.86 -2.47
C ILE A 26 41.71 21.55 -2.60
N ASN A 27 42.16 20.61 -3.43
CA ASN A 27 41.51 19.31 -3.63
C ASN A 27 41.45 18.52 -2.31
N TYR A 28 42.55 18.49 -1.55
CA TYR A 28 42.61 17.86 -0.24
C TYR A 28 41.64 18.51 0.77
N GLN A 29 41.53 19.84 0.78
CA GLN A 29 40.53 20.54 1.61
C GLN A 29 39.10 20.19 1.22
N GLN A 30 38.79 20.08 -0.07
CA GLN A 30 37.45 19.67 -0.52
C GLN A 30 37.16 18.21 -0.16
N TYR A 31 38.15 17.32 -0.28
CA TYR A 31 38.05 15.94 0.19
C TYR A 31 37.75 15.89 1.69
N LEU A 32 38.47 16.65 2.51
CA LEU A 32 38.21 16.70 3.96
C LEU A 32 36.79 17.16 4.28
N LYS A 33 36.29 18.22 3.61
CA LYS A 33 34.90 18.67 3.78
C LYS A 33 33.89 17.59 3.41
N LEU A 34 34.14 16.89 2.29
CA LEU A 34 33.27 15.80 1.86
C LEU A 34 33.28 14.64 2.87
N LYS A 35 34.46 14.27 3.37
CA LYS A 35 34.63 13.24 4.39
C LYS A 35 33.89 13.59 5.68
N THR A 36 34.02 14.82 6.18
CA THR A 36 33.27 15.27 7.36
C THR A 36 31.77 15.22 7.13
N ARG A 37 31.29 15.60 5.94
CA ARG A 37 29.85 15.51 5.61
C ARG A 37 29.35 14.06 5.57
N LEU A 38 30.17 13.14 5.06
CA LEU A 38 29.86 11.71 5.04
C LEU A 38 29.78 11.16 6.46
N GLU A 39 30.79 11.42 7.30
CA GLU A 39 30.81 10.97 8.70
C GLU A 39 29.61 11.51 9.50
N TYR A 40 29.25 12.77 9.27
CA TYR A 40 28.04 13.36 9.86
C TYR A 40 26.77 12.63 9.40
N LEU A 41 26.65 12.34 8.10
CA LEU A 41 25.47 11.67 7.55
C LEU A 41 25.34 10.23 8.08
N GLU A 42 26.44 9.49 8.14
CA GLU A 42 26.46 8.13 8.71
C GLU A 42 26.10 8.14 10.19
N SER A 43 26.65 9.09 10.96
CA SER A 43 26.30 9.28 12.36
C SER A 43 24.81 9.62 12.53
N SER A 44 24.29 10.53 11.71
CA SER A 44 22.86 10.86 11.70
C SER A 44 21.98 9.66 11.36
N GLN A 45 22.39 8.80 10.43
CA GLN A 45 21.64 7.58 10.10
C GLN A 45 21.61 6.62 11.29
N ARG A 46 22.75 6.36 11.93
CA ARG A 46 22.82 5.53 13.14
C ARG A 46 21.91 6.06 14.24
N ASN A 47 21.93 7.37 14.48
CA ASN A 47 21.06 8.01 15.47
C ASN A 47 19.56 7.80 15.16
N ILE A 48 19.14 7.97 13.90
CA ILE A 48 17.73 7.72 13.49
C ILE A 48 17.35 6.23 13.65
N LEU A 49 18.32 5.32 13.53
CA LEU A 49 18.13 3.89 13.78
C LEU A 49 18.19 3.52 15.27
N GLY A 50 18.40 4.49 16.17
CA GLY A 50 18.47 4.28 17.61
C GLY A 50 19.85 3.82 18.12
N GLU A 51 20.89 3.94 17.29
CA GLU A 51 22.27 3.61 17.63
C GLU A 51 23.04 4.88 18.07
N ASP A 52 24.16 4.70 18.80
CA ASP A 52 25.08 5.79 19.20
C ASP A 52 24.42 7.02 19.88
N LEU A 53 23.34 6.81 20.65
CA LEU A 53 22.57 7.91 21.22
C LEU A 53 23.23 8.59 22.44
N GLY A 54 24.20 7.94 23.07
CA GLY A 54 24.83 8.41 24.32
C GLY A 54 25.41 9.83 24.30
N PRO A 55 26.05 10.29 23.21
CA PRO A 55 26.58 11.66 23.10
C PRO A 55 25.53 12.75 22.85
N LEU A 56 24.27 12.39 22.55
CA LEU A 56 23.22 13.35 22.22
C LEU A 56 22.64 13.99 23.48
N SER A 57 22.29 15.27 23.37
CA SER A 57 21.50 15.97 24.38
C SER A 57 20.03 15.57 24.33
N MET A 58 19.30 15.82 25.42
CA MET A 58 17.85 15.56 25.49
C MET A 58 17.07 16.23 24.34
N LYS A 59 17.46 17.45 23.98
CA LYS A 59 16.81 18.21 22.90
C LYS A 59 17.03 17.56 21.52
N GLU A 60 18.23 17.07 21.27
CA GLU A 60 18.54 16.38 20.01
C GLU A 60 17.81 15.04 19.92
N LEU A 61 17.67 14.34 21.05
CA LEU A 61 16.91 13.10 21.13
C LEU A 61 15.42 13.31 20.85
N GLU A 62 14.81 14.34 21.45
CA GLU A 62 13.42 14.75 21.17
C GLU A 62 13.22 15.13 19.70
N GLN A 63 14.22 15.78 19.09
CA GLN A 63 14.17 16.12 17.67
C GLN A 63 14.19 14.87 16.77
N ILE A 64 15.02 13.88 17.09
CA ILE A 64 15.07 12.60 16.36
C ILE A 64 13.76 11.83 16.53
N GLU A 65 13.25 11.74 17.76
CA GLU A 65 11.97 11.10 18.06
C GLU A 65 10.82 11.73 17.25
N ASN A 66 10.70 13.05 17.27
CA ASN A 66 9.67 13.76 16.51
C ASN A 66 9.83 13.54 14.99
N GLN A 67 11.07 13.53 14.48
CA GLN A 67 11.33 13.24 13.06
C GLN A 67 10.87 11.82 12.68
N ILE A 68 11.14 10.83 13.52
CA ILE A 68 10.71 9.45 13.31
C ILE A 68 9.19 9.35 13.38
N ASP A 69 8.53 9.96 14.37
CA ASP A 69 7.08 9.93 14.51
C ASP A 69 6.36 10.56 13.29
N ILE A 70 6.80 11.75 12.85
CA ILE A 70 6.23 12.41 11.68
C ILE A 70 6.41 11.56 10.42
N SER A 71 7.62 11.06 10.18
CA SER A 71 7.91 10.25 8.99
C SER A 71 7.15 8.93 9.00
N LEU A 72 7.01 8.28 10.16
CA LEU A 72 6.23 7.06 10.32
C LEU A 72 4.75 7.30 10.06
N LYS A 73 4.17 8.37 10.61
CA LYS A 73 2.79 8.82 10.31
C LYS A 73 2.60 9.04 8.82
N HIS A 74 3.54 9.69 8.15
CA HIS A 74 3.48 9.92 6.70
C HIS A 74 3.52 8.60 5.92
N ILE A 75 4.45 7.69 6.24
CA ILE A 75 4.57 6.37 5.60
C ILE A 75 3.28 5.57 5.77
N ARG A 76 2.75 5.48 7.00
CA ARG A 76 1.50 4.76 7.29
C ARG A 76 0.33 5.36 6.52
N THR A 77 0.19 6.68 6.52
CA THR A 77 -0.86 7.39 5.76
C THR A 77 -0.76 7.08 4.27
N ARG A 78 0.44 7.15 3.69
CA ARG A 78 0.66 6.86 2.26
C ARG A 78 0.34 5.41 1.92
N LYS A 79 0.81 4.45 2.73
CA LYS A 79 0.51 3.02 2.56
C LYS A 79 -0.99 2.74 2.63
N ASN A 80 -1.67 3.29 3.63
CA ASN A 80 -3.12 3.13 3.78
C ASN A 80 -3.87 3.72 2.60
N LYS A 81 -3.47 4.91 2.12
CA LYS A 81 -4.06 5.52 0.93
C LYS A 81 -3.93 4.61 -0.29
N VAL A 82 -2.73 4.12 -0.59
CA VAL A 82 -2.50 3.22 -1.73
C VAL A 82 -3.35 1.95 -1.63
N LEU A 83 -3.42 1.35 -0.44
CA LEU A 83 -4.22 0.13 -0.23
C LEU A 83 -5.72 0.38 -0.38
N LEU A 84 -6.22 1.52 0.11
CA LEU A 84 -7.63 1.91 -0.01
C LEU A 84 -8.00 2.21 -1.47
N ASP A 85 -7.12 2.90 -2.19
CA ASP A 85 -7.30 3.19 -3.61
C ASP A 85 -7.40 1.86 -4.41
N GLU A 86 -6.47 0.92 -4.17
CA GLU A 86 -6.49 -0.41 -4.81
C GLU A 86 -7.74 -1.23 -4.44
N LEU A 87 -8.16 -1.18 -3.17
CA LEU A 87 -9.38 -1.84 -2.71
C LEU A 87 -10.62 -1.30 -3.44
N TYR A 88 -10.71 0.02 -3.59
CA TYR A 88 -11.84 0.66 -4.26
C TYR A 88 -11.90 0.31 -5.75
N ASP A 89 -10.75 0.29 -6.43
CA ASP A 89 -10.65 -0.09 -7.84
C ASP A 89 -11.10 -1.54 -8.05
N LEU A 90 -10.60 -2.46 -7.21
CA LEU A 90 -10.99 -3.87 -7.27
C LEU A 90 -12.49 -4.07 -6.99
N LYS A 91 -13.04 -3.37 -5.99
CA LYS A 91 -14.45 -3.50 -5.63
C LYS A 91 -15.38 -2.93 -6.72
N SER A 92 -14.94 -1.87 -7.40
CA SER A 92 -15.65 -1.31 -8.56
C SER A 92 -15.64 -2.28 -9.74
N LYS A 93 -14.49 -2.91 -10.01
CA LYS A 93 -14.37 -3.94 -11.05
C LYS A 93 -15.17 -5.19 -10.75
N GLU A 94 -15.19 -5.64 -9.50
CA GLU A 94 -16.04 -6.75 -9.06
C GLU A 94 -17.51 -6.45 -9.34
N GLN A 95 -17.99 -5.27 -8.97
CA GLN A 95 -19.37 -4.85 -9.20
C GLN A 95 -19.71 -4.83 -10.70
N GLU A 96 -18.85 -4.25 -11.53
CA GLU A 96 -19.04 -4.21 -12.99
C GLU A 96 -19.16 -5.63 -13.57
N LEU A 97 -18.27 -6.54 -13.17
CA LEU A 97 -18.29 -7.92 -13.63
C LEU A 97 -19.53 -8.68 -13.13
N GLN A 98 -19.98 -8.43 -11.90
CA GLN A 98 -21.21 -9.02 -11.38
C GLN A 98 -22.44 -8.55 -12.18
N ASP A 99 -22.51 -7.27 -12.52
CA ASP A 99 -23.61 -6.71 -13.31
C ASP A 99 -23.61 -7.27 -14.74
N GLN A 100 -22.45 -7.37 -15.37
CA GLN A 100 -22.30 -8.02 -16.68
C GLN A 100 -22.68 -9.51 -16.63
N ASN A 101 -22.25 -10.24 -15.59
CA ASN A 101 -22.57 -11.66 -15.44
C ASN A 101 -24.08 -11.87 -15.26
N LYS A 102 -24.74 -10.99 -14.49
CA LYS A 102 -26.19 -10.99 -14.30
C LYS A 102 -26.95 -10.75 -15.61
N ASP A 103 -26.51 -9.78 -16.42
CA ASP A 103 -27.10 -9.52 -17.74
C ASP A 103 -26.94 -10.72 -18.68
N LEU A 104 -25.76 -11.34 -18.71
CA LEU A 104 -25.51 -12.54 -19.51
C LEU A 104 -26.37 -13.73 -19.08
N ARG A 105 -26.52 -13.96 -17.76
CA ARG A 105 -27.40 -15.01 -17.23
C ARG A 105 -28.86 -14.79 -17.63
N LYS A 106 -29.32 -13.54 -17.59
CA LYS A 106 -30.68 -13.19 -18.04
C LYS A 106 -30.85 -13.47 -19.54
N LYS A 107 -29.91 -13.03 -20.38
CA LYS A 107 -29.93 -13.30 -21.83
C LYS A 107 -29.92 -14.80 -22.15
N LEU A 108 -29.17 -15.59 -21.39
CA LEU A 108 -29.14 -17.05 -21.54
C LEU A 108 -30.49 -17.69 -21.18
N GLN A 109 -31.13 -17.20 -20.12
CA GLN A 109 -32.47 -17.66 -19.74
C GLN A 109 -33.52 -17.28 -20.80
N ASP A 110 -33.47 -16.06 -21.33
CA ASP A 110 -34.40 -15.58 -22.36
C ASP A 110 -34.25 -16.36 -23.67
N THR A 111 -33.01 -16.64 -24.10
CA THR A 111 -32.73 -17.46 -25.30
C THR A 111 -33.15 -18.91 -25.10
N SER A 112 -32.84 -19.52 -23.95
CA SER A 112 -33.31 -20.87 -23.64
C SER A 112 -34.85 -20.96 -23.60
N CYS A 113 -35.53 -19.95 -23.06
CA CYS A 113 -36.99 -19.88 -23.07
C CYS A 113 -37.53 -19.77 -24.50
N ALA A 114 -36.91 -18.94 -25.35
CA ALA A 114 -37.30 -18.78 -26.74
C ALA A 114 -37.10 -20.07 -27.57
N GLU A 115 -35.99 -20.78 -27.37
CA GLU A 115 -35.72 -22.07 -28.03
C GLU A 115 -36.72 -23.14 -27.58
N ASN A 116 -37.03 -23.21 -26.28
CA ASN A 116 -38.05 -24.12 -25.75
C ASN A 116 -39.45 -23.78 -26.29
N ALA A 117 -39.81 -22.50 -26.38
CA ALA A 117 -41.08 -22.05 -26.94
C ALA A 117 -41.21 -22.40 -28.44
N LEU A 118 -40.13 -22.23 -29.21
CA LEU A 118 -40.08 -22.66 -30.60
C LEU A 118 -40.25 -24.17 -30.72
N HIS A 119 -39.49 -24.97 -29.95
CA HIS A 119 -39.60 -26.42 -29.96
C HIS A 119 -41.03 -26.92 -29.64
N MET A 120 -41.70 -26.30 -28.66
CA MET A 120 -43.10 -26.62 -28.33
C MET A 120 -44.07 -26.25 -29.47
N ALA A 121 -43.87 -25.11 -30.14
CA ALA A 121 -44.68 -24.71 -31.28
C ALA A 121 -44.55 -25.65 -32.50
N TRP A 122 -43.40 -26.29 -32.68
CA TRP A 122 -43.19 -27.29 -33.73
C TRP A 122 -43.79 -28.67 -33.39
N GLN A 123 -43.95 -29.02 -32.11
CA GLN A 123 -44.61 -30.27 -31.69
C GLN A 123 -46.14 -30.23 -31.78
N ASP A 124 -46.76 -29.05 -31.65
CA ASP A 124 -48.23 -28.91 -31.72
C ASP A 124 -48.80 -29.03 -33.15
N ARG A 125 -47.97 -28.81 -34.19
CA ARG A 125 -48.40 -28.87 -35.60
C ARG A 125 -48.45 -30.28 -36.20
N GLY A 126 -48.14 -31.30 -35.42
CA GLY A 126 -47.92 -32.67 -35.89
C GLY A 126 -48.61 -33.75 -35.06
N GLN A 127 -49.87 -33.57 -34.66
CA GLN A 127 -50.70 -34.67 -34.17
C GLN A 127 -51.81 -35.01 -35.17
N SER A 128 -51.49 -35.87 -36.14
CA SER A 128 -52.45 -36.79 -36.75
C SER A 128 -51.88 -38.19 -36.68
N SER A 129 -52.49 -38.99 -35.79
CA SER A 129 -52.60 -40.44 -35.75
C SER A 129 -51.34 -41.31 -35.94
N SER A 130 -50.93 -42.02 -34.88
CA SER A 130 -50.80 -43.50 -34.91
C SER A 130 -50.44 -44.07 -33.53
N SER A 131 -51.20 -45.08 -33.13
CA SER A 131 -50.86 -46.07 -32.09
C SER A 131 -49.63 -46.89 -32.52
N GLY A 132 -48.75 -47.25 -31.58
CA GLY A 132 -47.74 -48.30 -31.82
C GLY A 132 -46.46 -48.28 -30.97
N HIS A 133 -46.49 -49.05 -29.88
CA HIS A 133 -45.40 -49.85 -29.28
C HIS A 133 -44.14 -49.20 -28.65
N ALA A 134 -43.79 -49.77 -27.49
CA ALA A 134 -42.70 -49.42 -26.60
C ALA A 134 -41.30 -49.81 -27.13
N ILE A 135 -40.28 -49.05 -26.70
CA ILE A 135 -39.03 -49.62 -26.19
C ILE A 135 -38.53 -48.75 -25.02
N ASP A 136 -38.41 -49.41 -23.88
CA ASP A 136 -37.68 -49.00 -22.70
C ASP A 136 -36.17 -49.09 -22.99
N THR A 137 -35.42 -48.01 -22.78
CA THR A 137 -33.99 -48.09 -22.44
C THR A 137 -33.54 -46.84 -21.65
N THR A 138 -33.75 -46.88 -20.32
CA THR A 138 -32.63 -46.87 -19.36
C THR A 138 -31.66 -45.66 -19.36
N TYR A 139 -32.01 -44.54 -18.69
CA TYR A 139 -31.55 -44.14 -17.32
C TYR A 139 -32.00 -42.69 -16.99
N PRO A 140 -32.26 -42.39 -15.71
CA PRO A 140 -33.14 -41.34 -15.24
C PRO A 140 -32.39 -40.08 -14.80
N GLY A 141 -33.10 -38.95 -14.83
CA GLY A 141 -32.80 -37.87 -13.92
C GLY A 141 -33.11 -38.28 -12.47
N LEU A 142 -32.15 -38.09 -11.58
CA LEU A 142 -32.44 -37.75 -10.20
C LEU A 142 -31.55 -36.58 -9.81
N VAL A 143 -32.18 -35.42 -9.75
CA VAL A 143 -31.74 -34.29 -8.95
C VAL A 143 -31.76 -34.75 -7.49
N GLN A 144 -30.60 -34.90 -6.88
CA GLN A 144 -30.41 -34.63 -5.46
C GLN A 144 -28.90 -34.51 -5.21
N HIS A 145 -28.39 -33.29 -5.05
CA HIS A 145 -27.14 -33.12 -4.31
C HIS A 145 -27.42 -32.19 -3.12
N PRO A 146 -27.14 -32.64 -1.88
CA PRO A 146 -27.47 -31.90 -0.67
C PRO A 146 -26.58 -30.66 -0.50
N GLU A 147 -27.20 -29.56 -0.10
CA GLU A 147 -26.78 -28.69 1.01
C GLU A 147 -25.32 -28.87 1.46
N HIS A 148 -24.35 -28.23 0.82
CA HIS A 148 -23.10 -27.80 1.45
C HIS A 148 -22.50 -26.68 0.62
N ASP A 149 -23.18 -25.53 0.61
CA ASP A 149 -22.46 -24.28 0.45
C ASP A 149 -21.78 -24.03 1.81
N SER A 150 -20.57 -24.58 1.97
CA SER A 150 -19.61 -24.01 2.91
C SER A 150 -19.28 -22.61 2.39
N SER A 151 -20.21 -21.68 2.63
CA SER A 151 -19.93 -20.27 2.77
C SER A 151 -18.79 -20.17 3.77
N MET A 152 -17.56 -20.13 3.26
CA MET A 152 -16.45 -19.56 3.98
C MET A 152 -16.79 -18.09 4.16
N GLN A 153 -17.51 -17.85 5.24
CA GLN A 153 -17.83 -16.57 5.80
C GLN A 153 -16.51 -15.92 6.24
N VAL A 154 -15.75 -15.39 5.28
CA VAL A 154 -14.73 -14.36 5.56
C VAL A 154 -15.47 -13.04 5.63
N GLY A 155 -16.37 -12.94 6.62
CA GLY A 155 -17.02 -11.72 6.99
C GLY A 155 -16.04 -10.89 7.82
N TYR A 156 -15.35 -9.95 7.18
CA TYR A 156 -14.94 -8.74 7.90
C TYR A 156 -16.21 -7.95 8.19
N ASN A 157 -16.72 -8.14 9.40
CA ASN A 157 -17.84 -7.40 9.93
C ASN A 157 -17.37 -5.97 10.28
N ASN A 158 -17.33 -5.07 9.30
CA ASN A 158 -17.17 -3.64 9.57
C ASN A 158 -18.52 -3.08 10.03
N GLN A 159 -18.72 -3.08 11.34
CA GLN A 159 -19.76 -2.26 11.98
C GLN A 159 -19.37 -0.79 11.77
N VAL A 160 -19.89 -0.16 10.71
CA VAL A 160 -19.80 1.29 10.54
C VAL A 160 -20.71 1.93 11.57
N TYR A 161 -20.14 2.41 12.67
CA TYR A 161 -20.82 3.29 13.60
C TYR A 161 -20.81 4.70 13.00
N VAL A 162 -21.97 5.12 12.48
CA VAL A 162 -22.25 6.49 12.08
C VAL A 162 -22.71 7.26 13.32
N ASP A 163 -21.85 8.10 13.88
CA ASP A 163 -22.28 9.10 14.86
C ASP A 163 -22.81 10.34 14.12
N GLN A 164 -24.09 10.63 14.37
CA GLN A 164 -24.77 11.88 14.03
C GLN A 164 -24.52 12.91 15.16
N PRO A 165 -24.25 14.19 14.86
CA PRO A 165 -24.09 15.21 15.88
C PRO A 165 -25.47 15.69 16.34
N ASN A 166 -25.73 15.64 17.65
CA ASN A 166 -26.87 16.35 18.23
C ASN A 166 -26.35 17.50 19.11
N ASN A 167 -26.58 18.72 18.63
CA ASN A 167 -26.44 19.94 19.39
C ASN A 167 -27.49 19.94 20.50
N ASN A 168 -27.09 20.23 21.73
CA ASN A 168 -27.87 21.01 22.68
C ASN A 168 -26.91 21.57 23.73
N GLU A 169 -26.76 22.89 23.71
CA GLU A 169 -26.02 23.67 24.69
C GLU A 169 -26.79 23.73 26.02
N ASP A 170 -25.99 24.01 27.05
CA ASP A 170 -26.29 24.87 28.21
C ASP A 170 -26.77 24.22 29.52
N MET A 171 -25.86 24.12 30.50
CA MET A 171 -25.96 24.78 31.82
C MET A 171 -24.95 24.21 32.84
N ALA A 172 -23.94 25.05 33.11
CA ALA A 172 -23.47 25.45 34.44
C ALA A 172 -22.98 24.41 35.50
N SER A 173 -21.75 24.71 35.95
CA SER A 173 -21.30 24.75 37.36
C SER A 173 -20.68 23.51 38.02
N GLN A 174 -19.38 23.71 38.32
CA GLN A 174 -18.73 23.49 39.63
C GLN A 174 -18.09 22.12 39.96
N ARG A 175 -16.75 22.18 39.99
CA ARG A 175 -15.81 21.76 41.05
C ARG A 175 -15.47 20.27 41.31
N LEU A 176 -14.14 20.10 41.38
CA LEU A 176 -13.29 19.25 42.23
C LEU A 176 -12.92 17.81 41.80
N HIS A 177 -11.61 17.67 41.55
CA HIS A 177 -10.66 16.58 41.86
C HIS A 177 -10.93 15.14 41.37
N GLY A 178 -9.90 14.55 40.76
CA GLY A 178 -9.62 13.12 40.91
C GLY A 178 -9.00 12.45 39.69
N LEU A 179 -7.67 12.28 39.76
CA LEU A 179 -6.83 11.24 39.15
C LEU A 179 -7.49 10.21 38.22
N GLY A 180 -6.91 10.04 37.04
CA GLY A 180 -7.22 8.92 36.14
C GLY A 180 -6.26 8.85 34.96
N THR A 181 -5.12 8.21 35.19
CA THR A 181 -4.12 7.69 34.27
C THR A 181 -4.59 7.53 32.81
N SER A 182 -4.06 8.35 31.91
CA SER A 182 -4.22 8.19 30.46
C SER A 182 -3.16 7.21 29.95
N ALA A 183 -3.61 6.04 29.48
CA ALA A 183 -2.80 5.11 28.71
C ALA A 183 -2.65 5.66 27.29
N GLY A 184 -1.40 5.88 26.89
CA GLY A 184 -1.03 6.33 25.56
C GLY A 184 -1.35 5.29 24.50
N TRP A 185 -2.08 5.72 23.48
CA TRP A 185 -1.92 5.24 22.13
C TRP A 185 -1.22 6.35 21.35
N ILE A 186 0.07 6.18 21.12
CA ILE A 186 0.84 6.61 19.93
C ILE A 186 2.09 5.72 19.93
#